data_AF-A0A965S738-F1
#
_entry.id   AF-A0A965S738-F1
#
_cell.length_a   1.000
_cell.length_b   1.000
_cell.length_c   1.000
_cell.angle_alpha   90.00
_cell.angle_beta   90.00
_cell.angle_gamma   90.00
#
_symmetry.space_group_name_H-M   'P 1'
#
loop_
_entity.id
_entity.type
_entity.pdbx_description
1 polymer ?
#
loop_
_entity_poly.entity_id
_entity_poly.type
_entity_poly.pdbx_seq_one_letter_code
_entity_poly.pdbx_strand_id
1 'polypeptide(L)'
;MAQKLNKILCSIFIALFILKIGAQEKDYKSPKTFELFNIKRKCVSAWQMEQLKSGVLIVRLDAQRKSIMHLLQLGDTVSALYLAAVTAQKNKHRVRAFLKAYSFSKVLFMYNFFSDSLRAGKTQGIFLDSNLLRLPNVNLQNSFYLLADEDYIFNSSIGFVPEDSADFVKEHGYPVRKMAIVLKNKYGHQLKSPFPYFQKDRTLSKTLYSFMCLNDPYVFFYLPLVNAIKYPKRVELEKSYTPERQVQIVEEWNEKLGTYFQNLKSNFPLNIPESFKPLLY
;
A
#
# COMPACT_ATOMS: atom_id res chain seq x y z
N MET A 1 31.90 -44.35 -7.82
CA MET A 1 32.39 -43.08 -8.39
C MET A 1 31.30 -42.01 -8.56
N ALA A 2 30.09 -42.35 -9.03
CA ALA A 2 29.01 -41.38 -9.27
C ALA A 2 28.66 -40.47 -8.08
N GLN A 3 28.66 -41.00 -6.84
CA GLN A 3 28.33 -40.20 -5.65
C GLN A 3 29.34 -39.08 -5.33
N LYS A 4 30.62 -39.25 -5.68
CA LYS A 4 31.64 -38.20 -5.47
C LYS A 4 31.47 -37.06 -6.48
N LEU A 5 31.08 -37.38 -7.72
CA LEU A 5 30.85 -36.40 -8.78
C LEU A 5 29.64 -35.50 -8.48
N ASN A 6 28.55 -36.09 -7.97
CA ASN A 6 27.35 -35.33 -7.60
C ASN A 6 27.61 -34.32 -6.47
N LYS A 7 28.47 -34.66 -5.50
CA LYS A 7 28.86 -33.72 -4.43
C LYS A 7 29.62 -32.52 -4.98
N ILE A 8 30.58 -32.74 -5.89
CA ILE A 8 31.38 -31.65 -6.48
C ILE A 8 30.49 -30.75 -7.35
N LEU A 9 29.63 -31.32 -8.18
CA LEU A 9 28.68 -30.54 -9.01
C LEU A 9 27.75 -29.68 -8.14
N CYS A 10 27.24 -30.22 -7.03
CA CYS A 10 26.38 -29.48 -6.11
C CYS A 10 27.13 -28.32 -5.44
N SER A 11 28.39 -28.52 -5.04
CA SER A 11 29.24 -27.46 -4.46
C SER A 11 29.55 -26.34 -5.45
N ILE A 12 29.82 -26.68 -6.72
CA ILE A 12 30.05 -25.70 -7.78
C ILE A 12 28.76 -24.90 -8.05
N PHE A 13 27.60 -25.57 -8.09
CA PHE A 13 26.33 -24.89 -8.29
C PHE A 13 26.01 -23.91 -7.16
N ILE A 14 26.26 -24.30 -5.91
CA ILE A 14 26.08 -23.43 -4.73
C ILE A 14 27.06 -22.24 -4.80
N ALA A 15 28.33 -22.45 -5.16
CA ALA A 15 29.32 -21.38 -5.28
C ALA A 15 28.97 -20.38 -6.40
N LEU A 16 28.48 -20.86 -7.54
CA LEU A 16 28.02 -20.01 -8.65
C LEU A 16 26.74 -19.23 -8.28
N PHE A 17 25.86 -19.80 -7.45
CA PHE A 17 24.68 -19.10 -6.96
C PHE A 17 25.05 -17.98 -5.98
N ILE A 18 26.01 -18.22 -5.08
CA ILE A 18 26.47 -17.22 -4.10
C ILE A 18 27.11 -16.00 -4.80
N LEU A 19 27.84 -16.20 -5.91
CA LEU A 19 28.46 -15.09 -6.65
C LEU A 19 27.46 -14.18 -7.38
N LYS A 20 26.24 -14.65 -7.67
CA LYS A 20 25.18 -13.80 -8.26
C LYS A 20 24.37 -13.04 -7.22
N ILE A 21 24.36 -13.50 -5.98
CA ILE A 21 23.63 -12.84 -4.89
C ILE A 21 24.53 -11.75 -4.30
N GLY A 22 24.38 -10.52 -4.81
CA GLY A 22 24.66 -9.34 -3.99
C GLY A 22 25.87 -8.48 -4.36
N ALA A 23 25.89 -7.96 -5.58
CA ALA A 23 26.29 -6.56 -5.73
C ALA A 23 25.01 -5.71 -5.67
N GLN A 24 24.49 -5.48 -4.45
CA GLN A 24 23.60 -4.34 -4.26
C GLN A 24 24.44 -3.10 -4.54
N GLU A 25 24.23 -2.46 -5.71
CA GLU A 25 24.85 -1.18 -6.01
C GLU A 25 24.48 -0.20 -4.89
N LYS A 26 25.44 0.09 -4.01
CA LYS A 26 25.27 1.17 -3.04
C LYS A 26 25.03 2.45 -3.81
N ASP A 27 23.96 3.12 -3.42
CA ASP A 27 23.48 4.39 -3.93
C ASP A 27 24.62 5.41 -4.13
N TYR A 28 24.94 5.62 -5.42
CA TYR A 28 25.74 6.71 -6.01
C TYR A 28 27.04 7.12 -5.31
N LYS A 29 28.19 6.71 -5.87
CA LYS A 29 29.52 7.16 -5.43
C LYS A 29 29.96 8.50 -6.03
N SER A 30 29.29 8.98 -7.08
CA SER A 30 29.66 10.19 -7.82
C SER A 30 28.43 11.04 -8.23
N PRO A 31 28.61 12.35 -8.48
CA PRO A 31 27.53 13.21 -8.99
C PRO A 31 26.89 12.69 -10.28
N LYS A 32 27.70 12.17 -11.22
CA LYS A 32 27.22 11.59 -12.49
C LYS A 32 26.33 10.37 -12.26
N THR A 33 26.71 9.48 -11.34
CA THR A 33 25.89 8.30 -10.99
C THR A 33 24.59 8.70 -10.30
N PHE A 34 24.58 9.78 -9.52
CA PHE A 34 23.36 10.31 -8.89
C PHE A 34 22.40 10.92 -9.92
N GLU A 35 22.93 11.65 -10.90
CA GLU A 35 22.14 12.19 -12.00
C GLU A 35 21.50 11.07 -12.83
N LEU A 36 22.28 10.04 -13.19
CA LEU A 36 21.76 8.87 -13.92
C LEU A 36 20.66 8.15 -13.11
N PHE A 37 20.86 7.97 -11.81
CA PHE A 37 19.86 7.42 -10.91
C PHE A 37 18.56 8.25 -10.94
N ASN A 38 18.67 9.59 -10.88
CA ASN A 38 17.50 10.47 -10.95
C ASN A 38 16.76 10.39 -12.28
N ILE A 39 17.48 10.28 -13.41
CA ILE A 39 16.88 10.08 -14.73
C ILE A 39 16.14 8.75 -14.75
N LYS A 40 16.83 7.65 -14.40
CA LYS A 40 16.28 6.30 -14.36
C LYS A 40 15.02 6.24 -13.48
N ARG A 41 15.04 6.94 -12.34
CA ARG A 41 13.91 7.05 -11.41
C ARG A 41 12.69 7.69 -12.03
N LYS A 42 12.88 8.82 -12.73
CA LYS A 42 11.79 9.50 -13.43
C LYS A 42 11.25 8.63 -14.57
N CYS A 43 12.11 7.94 -15.32
CA CYS A 43 11.70 7.02 -16.38
C CYS A 43 10.87 5.84 -15.85
N VAL A 44 11.36 5.12 -14.84
CA VAL A 44 10.62 4.02 -14.21
C VAL A 44 9.29 4.53 -13.65
N SER A 45 9.30 5.72 -13.04
CA SER A 45 8.07 6.29 -12.51
C SER A 45 7.04 6.61 -13.58
N ALA A 46 7.50 7.17 -14.71
CA ALA A 46 6.65 7.45 -15.86
C ALA A 46 6.07 6.18 -16.48
N TRP A 47 6.89 5.13 -16.62
CA TRP A 47 6.43 3.84 -17.10
C TRP A 47 5.33 3.26 -16.19
N GLN A 48 5.57 3.19 -14.88
CA GLN A 48 4.60 2.66 -13.91
C GLN A 48 3.30 3.48 -13.91
N MET A 49 3.35 4.80 -14.07
CA MET A 49 2.16 5.64 -14.18
C MET A 49 1.36 5.37 -15.45
N GLU A 50 2.04 5.21 -16.59
CA GLU A 50 1.37 4.86 -17.85
C GLU A 50 0.73 3.46 -17.74
N GLN A 51 1.43 2.49 -17.13
CA GLN A 51 0.84 1.17 -16.85
C GLN A 51 -0.33 1.23 -15.87
N LEU A 52 -0.27 2.10 -14.85
CA LEU A 52 -1.37 2.27 -13.91
C LEU A 52 -2.62 2.81 -14.59
N LYS A 53 -2.49 3.71 -15.57
CA LYS A 53 -3.64 4.31 -16.27
C LYS A 53 -4.56 3.27 -16.91
N SER A 54 -4.01 2.21 -17.49
CA SER A 54 -4.75 1.05 -17.99
C SER A 54 -4.84 -0.10 -16.98
N GLY A 55 -4.12 -0.01 -15.87
CA GLY A 55 -4.05 -1.00 -14.80
C GLY A 55 -5.13 -0.84 -13.74
N VAL A 56 -4.82 -1.37 -12.54
CA VAL A 56 -5.71 -1.33 -11.39
C VAL A 56 -4.98 -0.80 -10.15
N LEU A 57 -5.61 0.13 -9.45
CA LEU A 57 -5.23 0.50 -8.10
C LEU A 57 -5.99 -0.37 -7.08
N ILE A 58 -5.26 -1.15 -6.28
CA ILE A 58 -5.84 -1.98 -5.22
C ILE A 58 -5.62 -1.29 -3.89
N VAL A 59 -6.69 -0.77 -3.29
CA VAL A 59 -6.67 -0.14 -1.98
C VAL A 59 -6.76 -1.23 -0.90
N ARG A 60 -5.70 -1.36 -0.08
CA ARG A 60 -5.70 -2.31 1.05
C ARG A 60 -6.31 -1.67 2.28
N LEU A 61 -7.34 -2.33 2.77
CA LEU A 61 -8.10 -1.97 3.96
C LEU A 61 -7.53 -2.73 5.16
N ASP A 62 -7.32 -2.02 6.28
CA ASP A 62 -6.82 -2.66 7.50
C ASP A 62 -7.96 -3.39 8.20
N ALA A 63 -7.81 -4.69 8.46
CA ALA A 63 -8.82 -5.46 9.17
C ALA A 63 -8.54 -5.60 10.66
N GLN A 64 -7.34 -5.23 11.13
CA GLN A 64 -6.88 -5.41 12.52
C GLN A 64 -7.14 -6.82 13.10
N ARG A 65 -7.16 -7.83 12.23
CA ARG A 65 -7.57 -9.21 12.55
C ARG A 65 -6.78 -9.78 13.73
N LYS A 66 -5.47 -9.55 13.78
CA LYS A 66 -4.60 -10.03 14.86
C LYS A 66 -4.99 -9.44 16.22
N SER A 67 -5.21 -8.12 16.28
CA SER A 67 -5.59 -7.42 17.50
C SER A 67 -6.98 -7.84 17.98
N ILE A 68 -7.95 -7.94 17.06
CA ILE A 68 -9.31 -8.40 17.37
C ILE A 68 -9.29 -9.84 17.91
N MET A 69 -8.58 -10.75 17.23
CA MET A 69 -8.47 -12.14 17.68
C MET A 69 -7.78 -12.25 19.04
N HIS A 70 -6.75 -11.43 19.29
CA HIS A 70 -6.06 -11.40 20.56
C HIS A 70 -6.98 -10.95 21.71
N LEU A 71 -7.77 -9.89 21.51
CA LEU A 71 -8.76 -9.43 22.51
C LEU A 71 -9.82 -10.50 22.80
N LEU A 72 -10.31 -11.18 21.76
CA LEU A 72 -11.24 -12.30 21.93
C LEU A 72 -10.63 -13.46 22.72
N GLN A 73 -9.36 -13.80 22.45
CA GLN A 73 -8.64 -14.84 23.19
C GLN A 73 -8.45 -14.50 24.68
N LEU A 74 -8.34 -13.21 25.01
CA LEU A 74 -8.28 -12.72 26.40
C LEU A 74 -9.66 -12.66 27.07
N GLY A 75 -10.75 -12.95 26.35
CA GLY A 75 -12.12 -12.80 26.84
C GLY A 75 -12.65 -11.37 26.84
N ASP A 76 -11.88 -10.40 26.33
CA ASP A 76 -12.31 -8.99 26.20
C ASP A 76 -13.14 -8.78 24.92
N THR A 77 -14.35 -9.34 24.94
CA THR A 77 -15.28 -9.31 23.80
C THR A 77 -15.75 -7.89 23.46
N VAL A 78 -15.90 -7.03 24.47
CA VAL A 78 -16.36 -5.64 24.30
C VAL A 78 -15.34 -4.82 23.53
N SER A 79 -14.06 -4.84 23.94
CA SER A 79 -13.00 -4.13 23.21
C SER A 79 -12.81 -4.68 21.80
N ALA A 80 -12.93 -6.01 21.62
CA ALA A 80 -12.84 -6.63 20.31
C ALA A 80 -13.94 -6.16 19.35
N LEU A 81 -15.20 -6.14 19.82
CA LEU A 81 -16.35 -5.66 19.03
C LEU A 81 -16.23 -4.17 18.71
N TYR A 82 -15.82 -3.37 19.68
CA TYR A 82 -15.57 -1.94 19.48
C TYR A 82 -14.49 -1.71 18.41
N LEU A 83 -13.35 -2.40 18.51
CA LEU A 83 -12.27 -2.30 17.54
C LEU A 83 -12.70 -2.72 16.13
N ALA A 84 -13.49 -3.79 16.03
CA ALA A 84 -14.06 -4.26 14.77
C ALA A 84 -15.00 -3.21 14.15
N ALA A 85 -15.89 -2.61 14.95
CA ALA A 85 -16.83 -1.59 14.49
C ALA A 85 -16.10 -0.32 13.99
N VAL A 86 -15.14 0.19 14.78
CA VAL A 86 -14.33 1.36 14.38
C VAL A 86 -13.54 1.07 13.11
N THR A 87 -12.92 -0.11 13.02
CA THR A 87 -12.15 -0.52 11.82
C THR A 87 -13.06 -0.65 10.59
N ALA A 88 -14.26 -1.21 10.73
CA ALA A 88 -15.24 -1.30 9.64
C ALA A 88 -15.70 0.09 9.18
N GLN A 89 -15.99 1.00 10.10
CA GLN A 89 -16.38 2.37 9.76
C GLN A 89 -15.24 3.12 9.05
N LYS A 90 -14.01 3.03 9.59
CA LYS A 90 -12.78 3.55 8.99
C LYS A 90 -12.64 3.11 7.53
N ASN A 91 -12.78 1.81 7.30
CA ASN A 91 -12.70 1.21 5.97
C ASN A 91 -13.83 1.68 5.03
N LYS A 92 -15.07 1.77 5.52
CA LYS A 92 -16.19 2.31 4.72
C LYS A 92 -15.93 3.75 4.27
N HIS A 93 -15.41 4.61 5.16
CA HIS A 93 -15.05 5.98 4.81
C HIS A 93 -13.99 6.02 3.71
N ARG A 94 -12.96 5.17 3.83
CA ARG A 94 -11.89 5.07 2.84
C ARG A 94 -12.42 4.58 1.49
N VAL A 95 -13.24 3.53 1.45
CA VAL A 95 -13.85 3.03 0.22
C VAL A 95 -14.68 4.12 -0.46
N ARG A 96 -15.54 4.81 0.29
CA ARG A 96 -16.34 5.93 -0.23
C ARG A 96 -15.48 7.06 -0.78
N ALA A 97 -14.39 7.40 -0.10
CA ALA A 97 -13.46 8.43 -0.56
C ALA A 97 -12.84 8.08 -1.91
N PHE A 98 -12.31 6.86 -2.07
CA PHE A 98 -11.77 6.40 -3.34
C PHE A 98 -12.84 6.34 -4.44
N LEU A 99 -14.02 5.79 -4.17
CA LEU A 99 -15.11 5.73 -5.16
C LEU A 99 -15.59 7.11 -5.62
N LYS A 100 -15.56 8.11 -4.72
CA LYS A 100 -16.01 9.47 -5.02
C LYS A 100 -14.96 10.30 -5.76
N ALA A 101 -13.70 10.18 -5.37
CA ALA A 101 -12.66 11.15 -5.74
C ALA A 101 -11.54 10.60 -6.64
N TYR A 102 -11.32 9.29 -6.67
CA TYR A 102 -10.28 8.71 -7.49
C TYR A 102 -10.80 8.39 -8.89
N SER A 103 -10.14 8.95 -9.91
CA SER A 103 -10.56 8.79 -11.32
C SER A 103 -9.42 8.42 -12.27
N PHE A 104 -8.20 8.23 -11.76
CA PHE A 104 -7.02 7.99 -12.59
C PHE A 104 -6.98 6.60 -13.24
N SER A 105 -7.46 5.56 -12.55
CA SER A 105 -7.51 4.17 -13.05
C SER A 105 -8.66 3.39 -12.40
N LYS A 106 -8.85 2.12 -12.76
CA LYS A 106 -9.80 1.24 -12.07
C LYS A 106 -9.36 1.03 -10.63
N VAL A 107 -10.27 1.18 -9.67
CA VAL A 107 -10.01 0.92 -8.25
C VAL A 107 -10.69 -0.36 -7.77
N LEU A 108 -9.96 -1.17 -7.01
CA LEU A 108 -10.48 -2.33 -6.29
C LEU A 108 -10.10 -2.23 -4.81
N PHE A 109 -10.86 -2.91 -3.96
CA PHE A 109 -10.64 -2.92 -2.51
C PHE A 109 -10.40 -4.34 -2.02
N MET A 110 -9.47 -4.53 -1.10
CA MET A 110 -9.26 -5.81 -0.43
C MET A 110 -8.77 -5.59 1.00
N TYR A 111 -8.94 -6.58 1.88
CA TYR A 111 -8.28 -6.53 3.18
C TYR A 111 -6.78 -6.82 3.09
N ASN A 112 -6.00 -6.19 3.95
CA ASN A 112 -4.53 -6.33 3.99
C ASN A 112 -4.05 -7.78 4.18
N PHE A 113 -4.80 -8.61 4.89
CA PHE A 113 -4.46 -10.03 5.09
C PHE A 113 -4.59 -10.91 3.84
N PHE A 114 -5.15 -10.40 2.73
CA PHE A 114 -5.17 -11.11 1.44
C PHE A 114 -3.93 -10.83 0.58
N SER A 115 -2.98 -10.02 1.05
CA SER A 115 -1.79 -9.64 0.26
C SER A 115 -0.97 -10.84 -0.20
N ASP A 116 -0.78 -11.84 0.66
CA ASP A 116 -0.02 -13.06 0.30
C ASP A 116 -0.80 -13.91 -0.72
N SER A 117 -2.13 -13.96 -0.61
CA SER A 117 -2.98 -14.64 -1.60
C SER A 117 -2.89 -13.95 -2.97
N LEU A 118 -3.00 -12.62 -2.99
CA LEU A 118 -2.87 -11.85 -4.23
C LEU A 118 -1.48 -12.06 -4.86
N ARG A 119 -0.42 -12.04 -4.05
CA ARG A 119 0.96 -12.28 -4.52
C ARG A 119 1.15 -13.69 -5.08
N ALA A 120 0.49 -14.68 -4.50
CA ALA A 120 0.46 -16.05 -5.01
C ALA A 120 -0.44 -16.23 -6.25
N GLY A 121 -0.94 -15.14 -6.84
CA GLY A 121 -1.79 -15.17 -8.04
C GLY A 121 -3.26 -15.49 -7.78
N LYS A 122 -3.69 -15.60 -6.51
CA LYS A 122 -5.10 -15.81 -6.17
C LYS A 122 -5.85 -14.50 -6.22
N THR A 123 -6.61 -14.30 -7.29
CA THR A 123 -7.35 -13.05 -7.58
C THR A 123 -8.85 -13.15 -7.35
N GLN A 124 -9.41 -14.35 -7.22
CA GLN A 124 -10.85 -14.56 -7.03
C GLN A 124 -11.24 -14.56 -5.53
N GLY A 125 -12.38 -13.92 -5.22
CA GLY A 125 -12.98 -13.94 -3.89
C GLY A 125 -12.23 -13.16 -2.80
N ILE A 126 -11.26 -12.33 -3.18
CA ILE A 126 -10.48 -11.47 -2.26
C ILE A 126 -10.88 -9.99 -2.31
N PHE A 127 -11.58 -9.57 -3.37
CA PHE A 127 -12.00 -8.20 -3.56
C PHE A 127 -13.34 -7.90 -2.88
N LEU A 128 -13.54 -6.62 -2.55
CA LEU A 128 -14.67 -6.12 -1.78
C LEU A 128 -15.50 -5.12 -2.58
N ASP A 129 -16.79 -5.04 -2.27
CA ASP A 129 -17.70 -4.01 -2.74
C ASP A 129 -17.68 -2.75 -1.85
N SER A 130 -18.58 -1.80 -2.14
CA SER A 130 -18.75 -0.57 -1.35
C SER A 130 -19.22 -0.78 0.10
N ASN A 131 -19.77 -1.96 0.40
CA ASN A 131 -20.29 -2.36 1.70
C ASN A 131 -19.30 -3.25 2.49
N LEU A 132 -18.08 -3.45 1.96
CA LEU A 132 -17.07 -4.36 2.50
C LEU A 132 -17.45 -5.85 2.42
N LEU A 133 -18.36 -6.21 1.51
CA LEU A 133 -18.72 -7.59 1.22
C LEU A 133 -17.85 -8.15 0.09
N ARG A 134 -17.51 -9.44 0.18
CA ARG A 134 -16.68 -10.11 -0.83
C ARG A 134 -17.41 -10.24 -2.17
N LEU A 135 -16.70 -9.94 -3.25
CA LEU A 135 -17.16 -10.12 -4.62
C LEU A 135 -16.53 -11.40 -5.20
N PRO A 136 -17.25 -12.54 -5.24
CA PRO A 136 -16.67 -13.82 -5.69
C PRO A 136 -16.29 -13.81 -7.16
N ASN A 137 -17.02 -13.06 -7.99
CA ASN A 137 -16.90 -13.08 -9.45
C ASN A 137 -15.92 -12.03 -10.00
N VAL A 138 -15.32 -11.20 -9.15
CA VAL A 138 -14.32 -10.22 -9.59
C VAL A 138 -12.98 -10.91 -9.73
N ASN A 139 -12.46 -10.92 -10.96
CA ASN A 139 -11.11 -11.36 -11.28
C ASN A 139 -10.27 -10.17 -11.73
N LEU A 140 -9.00 -10.15 -11.34
CA LEU A 140 -8.03 -9.18 -11.80
C LEU A 140 -7.55 -9.60 -13.20
N GLN A 141 -8.16 -9.03 -14.24
CA GLN A 141 -7.80 -9.33 -15.64
C GLN A 141 -6.48 -8.68 -16.06
N ASN A 142 -6.10 -7.57 -15.42
CA ASN A 142 -4.93 -6.78 -15.80
C ASN A 142 -3.69 -7.32 -15.11
N SER A 143 -2.58 -7.41 -15.84
CA SER A 143 -1.28 -7.85 -15.29
C SER A 143 -0.66 -6.81 -14.36
N PHE A 144 -0.89 -5.51 -14.62
CA PHE A 144 -0.31 -4.43 -13.82
C PHE A 144 -1.30 -3.90 -12.78
N TYR A 145 -0.84 -3.88 -11.53
CA TYR A 145 -1.55 -3.24 -10.43
C TYR A 145 -0.58 -2.64 -9.43
N LEU A 146 -1.05 -1.63 -8.70
CA LEU A 146 -0.37 -1.05 -7.56
C LEU A 146 -1.24 -1.19 -6.30
N LEU A 147 -0.58 -1.27 -5.15
CA LEU A 147 -1.23 -1.31 -3.85
C LEU A 147 -1.25 0.09 -3.23
N ALA A 148 -2.38 0.51 -2.68
CA ALA A 148 -2.52 1.75 -1.92
C ALA A 148 -2.81 1.46 -0.44
N ASP A 149 -1.92 1.92 0.44
CA ASP A 149 -2.01 1.72 1.90
C ASP A 149 -2.11 3.03 2.66
N GLU A 150 -2.66 2.95 3.87
CA GLU A 150 -2.35 3.90 4.93
C GLU A 150 -1.16 3.33 5.72
N ASP A 151 0.05 3.82 5.48
CA ASP A 151 1.27 3.27 6.07
C ASP A 151 2.32 4.37 6.32
N TYR A 152 3.41 4.00 6.97
CA TYR A 152 4.62 4.82 7.04
C TYR A 152 5.32 4.83 5.69
N ILE A 153 5.85 6.00 5.33
CA ILE A 153 6.91 6.07 4.33
C ILE A 153 8.25 5.71 4.99
N PHE A 154 9.07 4.97 4.27
CA PHE A 154 10.38 4.56 4.73
C PHE A 154 11.48 5.28 3.94
N ASN A 155 12.58 5.59 4.61
CA ASN A 155 13.86 5.87 3.96
C ASN A 155 14.40 4.54 3.44
N SER A 156 13.81 4.11 2.34
CA SER A 156 13.97 2.76 1.86
C SER A 156 15.38 2.53 1.32
N SER A 157 16.00 1.46 1.81
CA SER A 157 17.36 1.05 1.46
C SER A 157 17.46 0.30 0.12
N ILE A 158 16.31 0.05 -0.54
CA ILE A 158 16.28 -0.70 -1.79
C ILE A 158 16.35 0.28 -2.98
N GLY A 159 17.22 -0.06 -3.93
CA GLY A 159 17.33 0.59 -5.23
C GLY A 159 16.33 0.03 -6.23
N PHE A 160 16.69 0.03 -7.52
CA PHE A 160 15.88 -0.63 -8.55
C PHE A 160 16.04 -2.14 -8.47
N VAL A 161 14.92 -2.85 -8.40
CA VAL A 161 14.90 -4.30 -8.29
C VAL A 161 14.29 -4.90 -9.56
N PRO A 162 15.00 -5.76 -10.29
CA PRO A 162 14.41 -6.55 -11.37
C PRO A 162 13.23 -7.39 -10.87
N GLU A 163 12.14 -7.44 -11.65
CA GLU A 163 10.90 -8.10 -11.26
C GLU A 163 11.06 -9.58 -10.86
N ASP A 164 11.96 -10.32 -11.51
CA ASP A 164 12.27 -11.72 -11.21
C ASP A 164 12.90 -11.93 -9.83
N SER A 165 13.60 -10.92 -9.32
CA SER A 165 14.25 -10.93 -8.00
C SER A 165 13.42 -10.26 -6.90
N ALA A 166 12.34 -9.54 -7.27
CA ALA A 166 11.63 -8.66 -6.36
C ALA A 166 10.98 -9.36 -5.15
N ASP A 167 10.48 -10.58 -5.30
CA ASP A 167 9.86 -11.31 -4.17
C ASP A 167 10.86 -11.67 -3.06
N PHE A 168 12.15 -11.75 -3.40
CA PHE A 168 13.22 -12.08 -2.44
C PHE A 168 13.81 -10.85 -1.76
N VAL A 169 13.53 -9.65 -2.28
CA VAL A 169 14.02 -8.40 -1.72
C VAL A 169 13.06 -7.91 -0.65
N LYS A 170 13.58 -7.63 0.54
CA LYS A 170 12.84 -6.98 1.61
C LYS A 170 13.25 -5.53 1.71
N GLU A 171 12.25 -4.65 1.72
CA GLU A 171 12.46 -3.25 1.99
C GLU A 171 12.81 -3.08 3.47
N HIS A 172 13.99 -2.51 3.73
CA HIS A 172 14.42 -2.10 5.05
C HIS A 172 14.52 -0.57 5.09
N GLY A 173 14.31 0.00 6.28
CA GLY A 173 14.41 1.43 6.47
C GLY A 173 13.77 1.85 7.78
N TYR A 174 14.12 3.05 8.24
CA TYR A 174 13.44 3.66 9.36
C TYR A 174 12.12 4.29 8.87
N PRO A 175 11.00 4.09 9.60
CA PRO A 175 9.77 4.80 9.30
C PRO A 175 10.01 6.29 9.51
N VAL A 176 9.78 7.09 8.47
CA VAL A 176 10.00 8.53 8.50
C VAL A 176 8.74 9.23 8.99
N ARG A 177 7.60 8.88 8.38
CA ARG A 177 6.33 9.57 8.62
C ARG A 177 5.17 8.70 8.17
N LYS A 178 4.07 8.72 8.93
CA LYS A 178 2.81 8.08 8.53
C LYS A 178 2.10 8.92 7.47
N MET A 179 1.73 8.30 6.35
CA MET A 179 1.01 8.92 5.25
C MET A 179 -0.38 8.32 5.09
N ALA A 180 -1.31 9.09 4.53
CA ALA A 180 -2.67 8.62 4.29
C ALA A 180 -2.75 7.65 3.09
N ILE A 181 -1.89 7.89 2.08
CA ILE A 181 -1.76 7.05 0.90
C ILE A 181 -0.28 6.84 0.61
N VAL A 182 0.15 5.58 0.67
CA VAL A 182 1.45 5.09 0.24
C VAL A 182 1.21 4.10 -0.89
N LEU A 183 1.82 4.35 -2.05
CA LEU A 183 1.78 3.43 -3.17
C LEU A 183 2.90 2.40 -3.07
N LYS A 184 2.57 1.15 -3.36
CA LYS A 184 3.50 0.04 -3.39
C LYS A 184 3.30 -0.80 -4.65
N ASN A 185 4.36 -1.46 -5.08
CA ASN A 185 4.29 -2.46 -6.15
C ASN A 185 3.56 -3.74 -5.67
N LYS A 186 3.45 -4.74 -6.55
CA LYS A 186 2.81 -6.02 -6.24
C LYS A 186 3.52 -6.87 -5.17
N TYR A 187 4.80 -6.60 -4.90
CA TYR A 187 5.62 -7.23 -3.88
C TYR A 187 5.58 -6.48 -2.53
N GLY A 188 4.90 -5.34 -2.48
CA GLY A 188 4.78 -4.51 -1.29
C GLY A 188 5.93 -3.55 -1.06
N HIS A 189 6.81 -3.34 -2.05
CA HIS A 189 7.86 -2.31 -1.99
C HIS A 189 7.28 -0.93 -2.27
N GLN A 190 7.70 0.07 -1.50
CA GLN A 190 7.26 1.44 -1.67
C GLN A 190 7.76 2.04 -3.00
N LEU A 191 6.86 2.64 -3.77
CA LEU A 191 7.26 3.41 -4.93
C LEU A 191 8.06 4.65 -4.50
N LYS A 192 9.19 4.90 -5.16
CA LYS A 192 10.06 6.04 -4.85
C LYS A 192 9.54 7.31 -5.53
N SER A 193 9.93 8.46 -4.96
CA SER A 193 9.77 9.77 -5.59
C SER A 193 10.17 9.71 -7.07
N PRO A 194 9.51 10.43 -7.97
CA PRO A 194 8.46 11.44 -7.71
C PRO A 194 7.03 10.90 -7.58
N PHE A 195 6.82 9.58 -7.45
CA PHE A 195 5.46 9.08 -7.17
C PHE A 195 4.87 9.77 -5.93
N PRO A 196 3.63 10.28 -6.03
CA PRO A 196 3.07 11.06 -4.93
C PRO A 196 2.71 10.10 -3.79
N TYR A 197 3.55 10.05 -2.76
CA TYR A 197 3.04 9.84 -1.41
C TYR A 197 2.24 11.09 -1.03
N PHE A 198 1.02 10.90 -0.54
CA PHE A 198 0.21 12.05 -0.14
C PHE A 198 0.45 12.41 1.31
N GLN A 199 1.15 13.52 1.52
CA GLN A 199 1.22 14.22 2.78
C GLN A 199 0.13 15.28 2.85
N LYS A 200 -0.59 15.30 3.96
CA LYS A 200 -1.05 16.57 4.52
C LYS A 200 -0.43 16.66 5.91
N ASP A 201 0.13 17.81 6.25
CA ASP A 201 0.76 18.02 7.54
C ASP A 201 -0.20 17.58 8.64
N ARG A 202 0.24 16.59 9.42
CA ARG A 202 -0.20 16.47 10.80
C ARG A 202 0.47 17.63 11.53
N THR A 203 0.03 18.87 11.30
CA THR A 203 0.14 19.86 12.35
C THR A 203 -0.71 19.29 13.46
N LEU A 204 -0.06 18.62 14.41
CA LEU A 204 -0.62 18.28 15.71
C LEU A 204 -0.90 19.60 16.43
N SER A 205 -1.77 20.46 15.91
CA SER A 205 -2.40 21.46 16.74
C SER A 205 -3.28 20.65 17.68
N LYS A 206 -2.81 20.52 18.92
CA LYS A 206 -3.64 20.15 20.07
C LYS A 206 -4.90 21.01 20.03
N THR A 207 -6.01 20.49 19.50
CA THR A 207 -7.27 21.23 19.55
C THR A 207 -8.49 20.31 19.45
N LEU A 208 -8.96 19.94 20.65
CA LEU A 208 -10.36 19.93 21.14
C LEU A 208 -11.43 19.14 20.39
N TYR A 209 -11.84 18.02 20.99
CA TYR A 209 -13.17 17.37 20.95
C TYR A 209 -14.20 17.86 19.92
N SER A 210 -14.71 16.94 19.09
CA SER A 210 -16.00 17.12 18.45
C SER A 210 -16.80 15.82 18.48
N PHE A 211 -18.09 15.97 18.74
CA PHE A 211 -19.08 14.94 19.00
C PHE A 211 -19.30 14.02 17.80
N MET A 212 -19.58 12.74 18.04
CA MET A 212 -20.05 11.81 17.02
C MET A 212 -21.39 12.29 16.45
N CYS A 213 -21.48 12.42 15.13
CA CYS A 213 -22.76 12.51 14.43
C CYS A 213 -23.48 11.15 14.57
N LEU A 214 -24.53 11.12 15.38
CA LEU A 214 -25.41 9.96 15.66
C LEU A 214 -26.37 9.59 14.51
N ASN A 215 -26.13 10.05 13.28
CA ASN A 215 -27.05 9.86 12.16
C ASN A 215 -26.69 8.67 11.24
N ASP A 216 -25.76 7.80 11.62
CA ASP A 216 -25.54 6.54 10.90
C ASP A 216 -26.48 5.46 11.50
N PRO A 217 -27.48 4.96 10.75
CA PRO A 217 -28.45 3.98 11.24
C PRO A 217 -27.81 2.66 11.68
N TYR A 218 -26.55 2.39 11.30
CA TYR A 218 -25.82 1.19 11.74
C TYR A 218 -25.14 1.35 13.11
N VAL A 219 -25.00 2.58 13.63
CA VAL A 219 -24.44 2.82 14.98
C VAL A 219 -25.45 2.41 16.07
N PHE A 220 -26.75 2.47 15.77
CA PHE A 220 -27.82 2.04 16.68
C PHE A 220 -27.72 0.58 17.10
N PHE A 221 -27.19 -0.31 16.24
CA PHE A 221 -26.99 -1.72 16.60
C PHE A 221 -25.92 -1.93 17.70
N TYR A 222 -25.02 -0.97 17.91
CA TYR A 222 -23.92 -1.08 18.89
C TYR A 222 -24.11 -0.17 20.11
N LEU A 223 -25.08 0.74 20.09
CA LEU A 223 -25.35 1.71 21.17
C LEU A 223 -25.61 1.07 22.55
N PRO A 224 -26.39 -0.03 22.67
CA PRO A 224 -26.61 -0.68 23.97
C PRO A 224 -25.31 -1.24 24.59
N LEU A 225 -24.38 -1.70 23.76
CA LEU A 225 -23.07 -2.21 24.17
C LEU A 225 -22.13 -1.09 24.61
N VAL A 226 -22.15 0.06 23.93
CA VAL A 226 -21.31 1.22 24.26
C VAL A 226 -21.72 1.87 25.59
N ASN A 227 -23.03 1.95 25.87
CA ASN A 227 -23.56 2.51 27.12
C ASN A 227 -23.31 1.61 28.35
N ALA A 228 -23.06 0.30 28.15
CA ALA A 228 -22.76 -0.64 29.22
C ALA A 228 -21.29 -0.62 29.70
N ILE A 229 -20.40 0.07 28.96
CA ILE A 229 -18.98 0.17 29.32
C ILE A 229 -18.86 1.24 30.41
N LYS A 230 -18.71 0.81 31.68
CA LYS A 230 -18.69 1.70 32.85
C LYS A 230 -17.56 2.75 32.84
N TYR A 231 -16.53 2.54 32.02
CA TYR A 231 -15.50 3.53 31.69
C TYR A 231 -14.93 3.19 30.31
N PRO A 232 -15.46 3.72 29.18
CA PRO A 232 -14.70 3.67 27.96
C PRO A 232 -13.45 4.52 28.23
N LYS A 233 -12.27 3.89 28.29
CA LYS A 233 -11.02 4.65 28.08
C LYS A 233 -11.30 5.52 26.87
N ARG A 234 -11.22 6.83 27.06
CA ARG A 234 -11.59 7.84 26.06
C ARG A 234 -10.71 7.61 24.83
N VAL A 235 -11.20 6.80 23.89
CA VAL A 235 -10.54 6.63 22.61
C VAL A 235 -10.86 7.90 21.87
N GLU A 236 -9.93 8.86 21.93
CA GLU A 236 -9.98 10.03 21.08
C GLU A 236 -9.95 9.52 19.64
N LEU A 237 -11.13 9.46 19.01
CA LEU A 237 -11.22 9.29 17.57
C LEU A 237 -10.39 10.43 16.97
N GLU A 238 -9.26 10.09 16.35
CA GLU A 238 -8.42 11.09 15.70
C GLU A 238 -9.32 11.88 14.74
N LYS A 239 -9.46 13.19 14.95
CA LYS A 239 -10.21 14.10 14.05
C LYS A 239 -9.80 13.98 12.58
N SER A 240 -8.66 13.35 12.30
CA SER A 240 -8.15 13.01 10.97
C SER A 240 -9.08 12.11 10.15
N TYR A 241 -10.11 11.50 10.75
CA TYR A 241 -10.91 10.44 10.12
C TYR A 241 -12.36 10.78 9.75
N THR A 242 -12.70 12.05 9.55
CA THR A 242 -14.03 12.38 9.00
C THR A 242 -14.15 11.92 7.53
N PRO A 243 -15.35 11.49 7.08
CA PRO A 243 -15.57 11.08 5.69
C PRO A 243 -15.14 12.14 4.68
N GLU A 244 -15.47 13.41 4.94
CA GLU A 244 -15.18 14.55 4.07
C GLU A 244 -13.68 14.75 3.95
N ARG A 245 -12.95 14.54 5.05
CA ARG A 245 -11.50 14.66 5.07
C ARG A 245 -10.84 13.55 4.25
N GLN A 246 -11.36 12.33 4.32
CA GLN A 246 -10.88 11.21 3.50
C GLN A 246 -11.11 11.48 2.01
N VAL A 247 -12.29 12.00 1.64
CA VAL A 247 -12.58 12.42 0.27
C VAL A 247 -11.57 13.47 -0.20
N GLN A 248 -11.38 14.55 0.56
CA GLN A 248 -10.43 15.60 0.23
C GLN A 248 -9.00 15.07 0.03
N ILE A 249 -8.54 14.15 0.89
CA ILE A 249 -7.21 13.53 0.76
C ILE A 249 -7.08 12.79 -0.58
N VAL A 250 -8.12 12.05 -0.99
CA VAL A 250 -8.11 11.32 -2.26
C VAL A 250 -8.20 12.29 -3.44
N GLU A 251 -8.99 13.36 -3.36
CA GLU A 251 -9.07 14.41 -4.39
C GLU A 251 -7.71 15.08 -4.61
N GLU A 252 -7.11 15.60 -3.52
CA GLU A 252 -5.80 16.26 -3.53
C GLU A 252 -4.70 15.30 -4.09
N TRP A 253 -4.81 14.01 -3.79
CA TRP A 253 -3.89 13.01 -4.32
C TRP A 253 -4.12 12.67 -5.80
N ASN A 254 -5.38 12.51 -6.21
CA ASN A 254 -5.77 12.23 -7.59
C ASN A 254 -5.35 13.38 -8.52
N GLU A 255 -5.52 14.63 -8.07
CA GLU A 255 -5.02 15.82 -8.76
C GLU A 255 -3.50 15.78 -8.92
N LYS A 256 -2.75 15.51 -7.84
CA LYS A 256 -1.29 15.39 -7.89
C LYS A 256 -0.82 14.29 -8.84
N LEU A 257 -1.49 13.14 -8.85
CA LEU A 257 -1.22 12.06 -9.81
C LEU A 257 -1.43 12.53 -11.25
N GLY A 258 -2.57 13.19 -11.52
CA GLY A 258 -2.89 13.73 -12.84
C GLY A 258 -1.87 14.75 -13.32
N THR A 259 -1.58 15.75 -12.49
CA THR A 259 -0.57 16.79 -12.79
C THR A 259 0.81 16.20 -13.00
N TYR A 260 1.22 15.26 -12.14
CA TYR A 260 2.50 14.56 -12.30
C TYR A 260 2.56 13.80 -13.63
N PHE A 261 1.50 13.09 -14.00
CA PHE A 261 1.41 12.36 -15.25
C PHE A 261 1.47 13.30 -16.48
N GLN A 262 0.78 14.44 -16.44
CA GLN A 262 0.85 15.42 -17.53
C GLN A 262 2.27 16.02 -17.66
N ASN A 263 2.90 16.36 -16.53
CA ASN A 263 4.27 16.86 -16.51
C ASN A 263 5.28 15.84 -17.02
N LEU A 264 5.04 14.55 -16.78
CA LEU A 264 5.89 13.50 -17.36
C LEU A 264 5.77 13.44 -18.87
N LYS A 265 4.55 13.52 -19.41
CA LYS A 265 4.30 13.48 -20.87
C LYS A 265 4.93 14.65 -21.60
N SER A 266 4.98 15.83 -20.98
CA SER A 266 5.58 17.01 -21.58
C SER A 266 7.11 17.03 -21.49
N ASN A 267 7.69 16.49 -20.41
CA ASN A 267 9.12 16.66 -20.13
C ASN A 267 10.00 15.43 -20.42
N PHE A 268 9.41 14.24 -20.58
CA PHE A 268 10.17 13.00 -20.79
C PHE A 268 9.69 12.26 -22.03
N PRO A 269 10.58 11.98 -23.01
CA PRO A 269 10.21 11.16 -24.15
C PRO A 269 9.81 9.77 -23.64
N LEU A 270 8.64 9.30 -24.05
CA LEU A 270 8.10 7.98 -23.70
C LEU A 270 8.93 6.80 -24.25
N ASN A 271 10.01 7.07 -24.99
CA ASN A 271 11.03 6.10 -25.39
C ASN A 271 11.90 5.72 -24.20
N ILE A 272 11.29 5.06 -23.23
CA ILE A 272 11.95 4.50 -22.06
C ILE A 272 12.81 3.32 -22.53
N PRO A 273 14.12 3.31 -22.24
CA PRO A 273 14.98 2.18 -22.60
C PRO A 273 14.39 0.85 -22.14
N GLU A 274 14.45 -0.18 -22.98
CA GLU A 274 13.87 -1.50 -22.68
C GLU A 274 14.45 -2.08 -21.38
N SER A 275 15.73 -1.79 -21.11
CA SER A 275 16.42 -2.17 -19.87
C SER A 275 15.81 -1.58 -18.59
N PHE A 276 14.94 -0.56 -18.70
CA PHE A 276 14.28 0.07 -17.56
C PHE A 276 12.84 -0.43 -17.34
N LYS A 277 12.24 -1.12 -18.31
CA LYS A 277 10.84 -1.57 -18.24
C LYS A 277 10.55 -2.74 -17.27
N PRO A 278 11.47 -3.70 -17.00
CA PRO A 278 11.23 -4.74 -15.99
C PRO A 278 11.69 -4.33 -14.59
N LEU A 279 12.09 -3.07 -14.40
CA LEU A 279 12.56 -2.60 -13.10
C LEU A 279 11.38 -2.15 -12.26
N LEU A 280 11.24 -2.79 -11.12
CA LEU A 280 10.34 -2.35 -10.08
C LEU A 280 11.13 -1.53 -9.07
N TYR A 281 10.42 -0.57 -8.49
CA TYR A 281 10.78 0.00 -7.20
C TYR A 281 10.27 -0.89 -6.09
#